data_AF-A0A7H4PP18-F1
#
_entry.id   AF-A0A7H4PP18-F1
#
_cell.length_a   1.000
_cell.length_b   1.000
_cell.length_c   1.000
_cell.angle_alpha   90.00
_cell.angle_beta   90.00
_cell.angle_gamma   90.00
#
_symmetry.space_group_name_H-M   'P 1'
#
loop_
_entity.id
_entity.type
_entity.pdbx_description
1 polymer ?
#
loop_
_entity_poly.entity_id
_entity_poly.type
_entity_poly.pdbx_seq_one_letter_code
_entity_poly.pdbx_strand_id
1 'polypeptide(L)' 'MEKQPIPQATSPLATWLSYLEHLHSKTIDLGLARVSEVAQRMAVMKPAPFVFTVAGTNGKGTTCRTLESGADGGGL' A
#
# COMPACT_ATOMS: atom_id res chain seq x y z
N MET A 1 -2.46 23.07 15.89
CA MET A 1 -2.43 21.70 15.33
C MET A 1 -1.16 21.07 15.83
N GLU A 2 -1.27 20.20 16.85
CA GLU A 2 -0.09 19.58 17.45
C GLU A 2 0.61 18.71 16.41
N LYS A 3 1.91 18.95 16.21
CA LYS A 3 2.74 18.11 15.34
C LYS A 3 2.88 16.76 16.05
N GLN A 4 2.18 15.73 15.58
CA GLN A 4 2.48 14.37 16.01
C GLN A 4 3.96 14.06 15.67
N PRO A 5 4.73 13.49 16.61
CA PRO A 5 6.12 13.16 16.38
C PRO A 5 6.22 12.11 15.26
N ILE A 6 7.28 12.21 14.45
CA ILE A 6 7.54 11.24 13.37
C ILE A 6 7.82 9.87 14.01
N PRO A 7 7.04 8.82 13.68
CA PRO A 7 7.26 7.48 14.20
C PRO A 7 8.64 6.95 13.85
N GLN A 8 9.18 6.08 14.71
CA GLN A 8 10.44 5.39 14.51
C GLN A 8 10.19 3.91 14.17
N ALA A 9 11.24 3.21 13.72
CA ALA A 9 11.14 1.78 13.37
C ALA A 9 10.66 0.90 14.53
N THR A 10 10.93 1.30 15.77
CA THR A 10 10.52 0.59 17.00
C THR A 10 9.20 1.11 17.60
N SER A 11 8.57 2.12 16.99
CA SER A 11 7.29 2.63 17.46
C SER A 11 6.16 1.60 17.27
N PRO A 12 5.16 1.56 18.17
CA PRO A 12 4.00 0.69 18.00
C PRO A 12 3.26 0.94 16.68
N LEU A 13 2.63 -0.11 16.14
CA LEU A 13 1.81 -0.01 14.92
C LEU A 13 0.74 1.08 15.03
N ALA A 14 0.09 1.20 16.18
CA ALA A 14 -0.93 2.22 16.42
C ALA A 14 -0.38 3.66 16.25
N THR A 15 0.87 3.90 16.60
CA THR A 15 1.53 5.20 16.40
C THR A 15 1.73 5.49 14.92
N TRP A 16 2.14 4.49 14.13
CA TRP A 16 2.25 4.61 12.68
C TRP A 16 0.91 4.89 12.01
N LEU A 17 -0.15 4.17 12.39
CA LEU A 17 -1.50 4.37 11.85
C LEU A 17 -2.00 5.79 12.12
N SER A 18 -1.90 6.25 13.37
CA SER A 18 -2.32 7.60 13.76
C SER A 18 -1.57 8.68 12.97
N TYR A 19 -0.25 8.53 12.81
CA TYR A 19 0.57 9.45 12.02
C TYR A 19 0.12 9.53 10.55
N LEU A 20 -0.13 8.37 9.91
CA LEU A 20 -0.53 8.30 8.50
C LEU A 20 -1.93 8.89 8.24
N GLU A 21 -2.87 8.71 9.17
CA GLU A 21 -4.23 9.27 9.08
C GLU A 21 -4.24 10.81 9.07
N HIS A 22 -3.25 11.44 9.70
CA HIS A 22 -3.14 12.90 9.84
C HIS A 22 -2.12 13.55 8.90
N LEU A 23 -1.42 12.77 8.05
CA LEU A 23 -0.29 13.25 7.25
C LEU A 23 -0.72 14.12 6.04
N HIS A 24 -1.90 13.90 5.48
CA HIS A 24 -2.35 14.53 4.24
C HIS A 24 -3.61 15.39 4.46
N SER A 25 -3.53 16.68 4.09
CA SER A 25 -4.65 17.64 4.22
C SER A 25 -5.79 17.44 3.21
N LYS A 26 -5.59 16.58 2.21
CA LYS A 26 -6.64 16.09 1.29
C LYS A 26 -6.79 14.59 1.48
N THR A 27 -8.00 14.15 1.84
CA THR A 27 -8.32 12.75 2.10
C THR A 27 -8.08 11.84 0.88
N ILE A 28 -8.20 12.37 -0.35
CA ILE A 28 -7.97 11.63 -1.59
C ILE A 28 -7.20 12.52 -2.59
N ASP A 29 -6.00 12.09 -2.97
CA ASP A 29 -5.20 12.65 -4.07
C ASP A 29 -4.89 11.51 -5.05
N LEU A 30 -5.56 11.50 -6.21
CA LEU A 30 -5.47 10.42 -7.19
C LEU A 30 -4.25 10.56 -8.13
N GLY A 31 -3.42 11.60 -7.95
CA GLY A 31 -2.21 11.79 -8.74
C GLY A 31 -1.11 10.79 -8.38
N LEU A 32 -0.45 10.22 -9.39
CA LEU A 32 0.61 9.22 -9.18
C LEU A 32 2.02 9.82 -9.01
N ALA A 33 2.23 11.09 -9.35
CA ALA A 33 3.57 11.69 -9.46
C ALA A 33 4.42 11.51 -8.19
N ARG A 34 3.88 11.87 -7.01
CA ARG A 34 4.61 11.82 -5.74
C ARG A 34 4.94 10.39 -5.32
N VAL A 35 3.97 9.47 -5.45
CA VAL A 35 4.17 8.07 -5.04
C VAL A 35 5.09 7.33 -6.01
N SER A 36 5.05 7.64 -7.30
CA SER A 36 5.98 7.09 -8.30
C SER A 36 7.43 7.53 -8.03
N GLU A 37 7.68 8.77 -7.64
CA GLU A 37 9.02 9.24 -7.26
C GLU A 37 9.59 8.47 -6.06
N VAL A 38 8.78 8.25 -5.03
CA VAL A 38 9.17 7.46 -3.85
C VAL A 38 9.44 6.01 -4.22
N ALA A 39 8.56 5.39 -5.02
CA ALA A 39 8.71 3.99 -5.45
C ALA A 39 9.98 3.76 -6.28
N GLN A 40 10.35 4.72 -7.13
CA GLN A 40 11.61 4.69 -7.87
C GLN A 40 12.83 4.78 -6.94
N ARG A 41 12.83 5.73 -5.99
CA ARG A 41 13.92 5.89 -5.01
C ARG A 41 14.10 4.66 -4.12
N MET A 42 13.01 3.98 -3.79
CA MET A 42 13.04 2.75 -3.00
C MET A 42 13.29 1.48 -3.84
N ALA A 43 13.38 1.60 -5.17
CA ALA A 43 13.55 0.49 -6.10
C ALA A 43 12.45 -0.60 -6.00
N VAL A 44 11.19 -0.20 -5.74
CA VAL A 44 10.04 -1.11 -5.57
C VAL A 44 9.05 -1.11 -6.74
N MET A 45 9.45 -0.57 -7.90
CA MET A 45 8.60 -0.52 -9.10
C MET A 45 8.21 -1.90 -9.66
N LYS A 46 8.99 -2.94 -9.35
CA LYS A 46 8.73 -4.33 -9.75
C LYS A 46 8.81 -5.25 -8.52
N PRO A 47 7.72 -5.39 -7.75
CA PRO A 47 7.74 -6.11 -6.47
C PRO A 47 7.84 -7.64 -6.64
N ALA A 48 7.50 -8.19 -7.82
CA ALA A 48 7.58 -9.61 -8.14
C ALA A 48 7.80 -9.81 -9.65
N PRO A 49 8.21 -11.02 -10.11
CA PRO A 49 8.33 -11.34 -11.53
C PRO A 49 7.01 -11.20 -12.30
N PHE A 50 5.89 -11.53 -11.65
CA PHE A 50 4.55 -11.44 -12.21
C PHE A 50 3.62 -10.69 -11.23
N VAL A 51 2.78 -9.79 -11.74
CA VAL A 51 1.91 -8.93 -10.92
C VAL A 51 0.49 -8.92 -11.49
N PHE A 52 -0.48 -9.34 -10.69
CA PHE A 52 -1.90 -9.11 -10.96
C PHE A 52 -2.35 -7.80 -10.30
N THR A 53 -2.97 -6.89 -11.06
CA THR A 53 -3.63 -5.70 -10.52
C THR A 53 -5.13 -5.83 -10.69
N VAL A 54 -5.88 -5.84 -9.59
CA VAL A 54 -7.33 -6.05 -9.58
C VAL A 54 -8.06 -4.74 -9.27
N ALA A 55 -8.84 -4.26 -10.23
CA ALA A 55 -9.71 -3.08 -10.09
C ALA A 55 -11.19 -3.48 -10.18
N GLY A 56 -12.08 -2.61 -9.69
CA GLY A 56 -13.54 -2.81 -9.75
C GLY A 56 -14.28 -2.26 -8.52
N THR A 57 -15.59 -2.09 -8.62
CA THR A 57 -16.40 -1.56 -7.50
C THR A 57 -16.56 -2.60 -6.38
N ASN A 58 -16.94 -3.83 -6.74
CA ASN A 58 -17.18 -4.94 -5.83
C ASN A 58 -16.25 -6.13 -6.15
N GLY A 59 -16.05 -7.05 -5.20
CA GLY A 59 -15.36 -8.32 -5.45
C GLY A 59 -13.83 -8.27 -5.57
N LYS A 60 -13.19 -7.11 -5.36
CA LYS A 60 -11.72 -6.98 -5.39
C LYS A 60 -11.03 -7.93 -4.41
N GLY A 61 -11.51 -7.96 -3.16
CA GLY A 61 -10.94 -8.81 -2.11
C GLY A 61 -11.13 -10.30 -2.38
N THR A 62 -12.33 -10.72 -2.79
CA THR A 62 -12.60 -12.14 -3.11
C THR A 62 -11.83 -12.60 -4.33
N THR A 63 -11.69 -11.77 -5.36
CA THR A 63 -10.85 -12.07 -6.54
C THR A 63 -9.38 -12.24 -6.15
N CYS A 64 -8.82 -11.32 -5.36
CA CYS A 64 -7.45 -11.45 -4.87
C CYS A 64 -7.26 -12.73 -4.04
N ARG A 65 -8.22 -13.08 -3.17
CA ARG A 65 -8.14 -14.29 -2.35
C ARG A 65 -8.17 -15.57 -3.19
N THR A 66 -9.00 -15.60 -4.24
CA THR A 66 -9.04 -16.74 -5.18
C THR A 66 -7.72 -16.87 -5.94
N LEU A 67 -7.15 -15.76 -6.42
CA LEU A 67 -5.83 -15.76 -7.07
C LEU A 67 -4.73 -16.24 -6.12
N GLU A 68 -4.73 -15.76 -4.86
CA GLU A 68 -3.79 -16.18 -3.81
C GLU A 68 -3.89 -17.70 -3.55
N SER A 69 -5.11 -18.20 -3.32
CA SER A 69 -5.33 -19.62 -3.00
C SER A 69 -5.00 -20.55 -4.17
N GLY A 70 -5.22 -20.09 -5.41
CA GLY A 70 -4.85 -20.83 -6.62
C GLY A 70 -3.34 -20.83 -6.88
N ALA A 71 -2.65 -19.74 -6.58
CA ALA A 71 -1.19 -19.65 -6.71
C ALA A 71 -0.46 -20.51 -5.66
N ASP A 72 -0.91 -20.49 -4.40
CA ASP A 72 -0.33 -21.30 -3.32
C ASP A 72 -0.46 -22.81 -3.57
N GLY A 73 -1.50 -23.25 -4.28
CA GLY A 73 -1.74 -24.66 -4.60
C GLY A 73 -1.15 -25.14 -5.93
N GLY A 74 -0.59 -24.24 -6.75
CA GLY A 74 -0.42 -24.48 -8.18
C GLY A 74 0.82 -23.84 -8.79
N GLY A 75 1.97 -23.84 -8.11
CA GLY A 75 3.30 -23.72 -8.73
C GLY A 75 3.52 -22.56 -9.72
N LEU A 76 2.81 -21.45 -9.55
CA LEU A 76 3.15 -20.16 -10.16
C LEU A 76 4.16 -19.42 -9.29
#